data_AF-A0A519M275-F1
#
_entry.id   AF-A0A519M275-F1
#
_cell.length_a   1.000
_cell.length_b   1.000
_cell.length_c   1.000
_cell.angle_alpha   90.00
_cell.angle_beta   90.00
_cell.angle_gamma   90.00
#
_symmetry.space_group_name_H-M   'P 1'
#
loop_
_entity.id
_entity.type
_entity.pdbx_description
1 polymer ?
#
loop_
_entity_poly.entity_id
_entity_poly.type
_entity_poly.pdbx_seq_one_letter_code
_entity_poly.pdbx_strand_id
1 'polypeptide(L)'
;MLAPKGIKIFDKLVNTSSKSRNLFLKVGDSSVLANFEFGDFLHNVENIPGKGGLFARSAGSFCQVLQHSSSKYLKMRLPSGSQRLVPLQSKATLGIVAGENHIHKNLEKAGRNR
;
A
#
# COMPACT_ATOMS: atom_id res chain seq x y z
N MET A 1 -10.71 0.90 0.65
CA MET A 1 -9.48 1.49 1.21
C MET A 1 -9.26 0.85 2.57
N LEU A 2 -8.05 0.39 2.86
CA LEU A 2 -7.68 -0.06 4.21
C LEU A 2 -7.21 1.15 5.00
N ALA A 3 -7.48 1.19 6.31
CA ALA A 3 -7.03 2.30 7.13
C ALA A 3 -5.49 2.26 7.25
N PRO A 4 -4.78 3.30 6.79
CA PRO A 4 -3.36 3.43 7.00
C PRO A 4 -3.07 3.91 8.43
N LYS A 5 -1.85 3.64 8.89
CA LYS A 5 -1.35 4.14 10.17
C LYS A 5 -1.32 5.67 10.20
N GLY A 6 -1.83 6.25 11.29
CA GLY A 6 -1.71 7.68 11.58
C GLY A 6 -2.86 8.56 11.06
N ILE A 7 -3.85 8.00 10.38
CA ILE A 7 -5.04 8.74 9.95
C ILE A 7 -6.00 8.99 11.11
N LYS A 8 -6.52 10.21 11.19
CA LYS A 8 -7.58 10.60 12.11
C LYS A 8 -8.91 10.74 11.38
N ILE A 9 -9.99 10.68 12.15
CA ILE A 9 -11.33 10.98 11.66
C ILE A 9 -11.33 12.44 11.18
N PHE A 10 -11.94 12.70 10.02
CA PHE A 10 -11.97 13.99 9.29
C PHE A 10 -10.74 14.37 8.45
N ASP A 11 -9.72 13.52 8.35
CA ASP A 11 -8.64 13.76 7.39
C ASP A 11 -9.15 13.66 5.94
N LYS A 12 -8.72 14.61 5.10
CA LYS A 12 -9.03 14.63 3.67
C LYS A 12 -8.01 13.79 2.92
N LEU A 13 -8.48 12.75 2.25
CA LEU A 13 -7.68 11.87 1.42
C LEU A 13 -8.00 12.09 -0.06
N VAL A 14 -6.97 11.97 -0.87
CA VAL A 14 -7.04 12.13 -2.31
C VAL A 14 -6.97 10.76 -2.97
N ASN A 15 -7.88 10.52 -3.90
CA ASN A 15 -7.81 9.37 -4.81
C ASN A 15 -7.62 9.90 -6.23
N THR A 16 -6.51 9.55 -6.86
CA THR A 16 -6.23 9.96 -8.24
C THR A 16 -6.10 8.73 -9.14
N SER A 17 -6.86 8.71 -10.23
CA SER A 17 -6.79 7.69 -11.28
C SER A 17 -5.80 8.01 -12.41
N SER A 18 -5.21 9.20 -12.40
CA SER A 18 -4.38 9.74 -13.48
C SER A 18 -2.99 10.12 -12.98
N LYS A 19 -2.00 10.08 -13.86
CA LYS A 19 -0.66 10.61 -13.59
C LYS A 19 -0.76 12.15 -13.49
N SER A 20 -0.34 12.74 -12.39
CA SER A 20 -0.27 14.20 -12.26
C SER A 20 1.10 14.60 -11.74
N ARG A 21 1.71 15.61 -12.39
CA ARG A 21 3.08 16.06 -12.11
C ARG A 21 3.22 16.85 -10.81
N ASN A 22 2.13 17.41 -10.29
CA ASN A 22 2.13 18.26 -9.09
C ASN A 22 1.26 17.65 -7.98
N LEU A 23 1.42 16.36 -7.70
CA LEU A 23 0.74 15.70 -6.59
C LEU A 23 1.70 15.55 -5.42
N PHE A 24 1.42 16.26 -4.34
CA PHE A 24 2.00 15.96 -3.03
C PHE A 24 1.15 14.88 -2.37
N LEU A 25 1.61 13.63 -2.45
CA LEU A 25 0.93 12.50 -1.84
C LEU A 25 1.18 12.47 -0.33
N LYS A 26 0.10 12.36 0.45
CA LYS A 26 0.13 12.17 1.89
C LYS A 26 -0.19 10.72 2.24
N VAL A 27 0.17 10.32 3.46
CA VAL A 27 -0.15 9.00 3.98
C VAL A 27 -1.67 8.79 3.93
N GLY A 28 -2.10 7.74 3.22
CA GLY A 28 -3.50 7.42 2.95
C GLY A 28 -4.04 7.84 1.60
N ASP A 29 -3.31 8.65 0.85
CA ASP A 29 -3.72 8.97 -0.51
C ASP A 29 -3.55 7.74 -1.41
N SER A 30 -4.51 7.56 -2.31
CA SER A 30 -4.51 6.48 -3.27
C SER A 30 -4.20 7.03 -4.65
N SER A 31 -3.17 6.49 -5.30
CA SER A 31 -2.75 6.94 -6.62
C SER A 31 -2.27 5.81 -7.50
N VAL A 32 -1.94 6.14 -8.74
CA VAL A 32 -1.34 5.22 -9.71
C VAL A 32 0.15 5.04 -9.39
N LEU A 33 0.70 3.83 -9.60
CA LEU A 33 2.10 3.48 -9.32
C LEU A 33 3.11 4.44 -9.97
N ALA A 34 2.73 5.08 -11.08
CA ALA A 34 3.53 6.09 -11.77
C ALA A 34 3.75 7.40 -11.00
N ASN A 35 2.99 7.68 -9.94
CA ASN A 35 3.11 8.89 -9.12
C ASN A 35 3.97 8.69 -7.86
N PHE A 36 4.36 7.45 -7.53
CA PHE A 36 5.15 7.17 -6.34
C PHE A 36 6.65 7.14 -6.63
N GLU A 37 7.42 7.54 -5.63
CA GLU A 37 8.87 7.68 -5.70
C GLU A 37 9.59 6.45 -5.13
N PHE A 38 10.90 6.41 -5.32
CA PHE A 38 11.73 5.37 -4.73
C PHE A 38 11.69 5.44 -3.20
N GLY A 39 11.56 4.29 -2.55
CA GLY A 39 11.56 4.21 -1.09
C GLY A 39 10.18 4.37 -0.45
N ASP A 40 9.15 4.77 -1.21
CA ASP A 40 7.79 4.88 -0.69
C ASP A 40 7.26 3.54 -0.17
N PHE A 41 6.54 3.63 0.94
CA PHE A 41 5.78 2.52 1.50
C PHE A 41 4.36 2.55 0.96
N LEU A 42 3.93 1.42 0.41
CA LEU A 42 2.63 1.26 -0.21
C LEU A 42 1.87 0.10 0.41
N HIS A 43 0.56 0.21 0.48
CA HIS A 43 -0.32 -0.90 0.83
C HIS A 43 -1.47 -1.00 -0.17
N ASN A 44 -2.20 -2.12 -0.12
CA ASN A 44 -3.34 -2.38 -0.99
C ASN A 44 -3.00 -2.26 -2.49
N VAL A 45 -1.88 -2.87 -2.92
CA VAL A 45 -1.36 -2.73 -4.29
C VAL A 45 -2.06 -3.68 -5.27
N GLU A 46 -2.47 -3.15 -6.41
CA GLU A 46 -3.06 -3.91 -7.53
C GLU A 46 -1.99 -4.73 -8.28
N ASN A 47 -2.27 -5.99 -8.61
CA ASN A 47 -1.40 -6.79 -9.50
C ASN A 47 -1.65 -6.48 -10.98
N ILE A 48 -2.91 -6.20 -11.32
CA ILE A 48 -3.39 -5.89 -12.67
C ILE A 48 -4.22 -4.62 -12.53
N PRO A 49 -4.02 -3.61 -13.41
CA PRO A 49 -4.75 -2.35 -13.32
C PRO A 49 -6.27 -2.61 -13.34
N GLY A 50 -6.98 -2.09 -12.34
CA GLY A 50 -8.44 -2.19 -12.25
C GLY A 50 -8.98 -3.49 -11.65
N LYS A 51 -8.14 -4.48 -11.33
CA LYS A 51 -8.58 -5.69 -10.59
C LYS A 51 -8.70 -5.51 -9.08
N GLY A 52 -8.34 -4.33 -8.57
CA GLY A 52 -8.35 -4.05 -7.13
C GLY A 52 -7.11 -4.59 -6.39
N GLY A 53 -6.89 -4.04 -5.19
CA GLY A 53 -5.70 -4.31 -4.39
C GLY A 53 -5.63 -5.76 -3.94
N LEU A 54 -4.49 -6.40 -4.19
CA LEU A 54 -4.23 -7.80 -3.84
C LEU A 54 -3.12 -7.92 -2.80
N PHE A 55 -2.06 -7.13 -2.92
CA PHE A 55 -0.88 -7.20 -2.07
C PHE A 55 -0.94 -6.23 -0.89
N ALA A 56 -0.24 -6.58 0.20
CA ALA A 56 -0.13 -5.79 1.44
C ALA A 56 -1.49 -5.28 1.96
N ARG A 57 -2.39 -6.23 2.26
CA ARG A 57 -3.72 -5.95 2.85
C ARG A 57 -3.82 -6.26 4.34
N SER A 58 -2.87 -7.05 4.86
CA SER A 58 -2.85 -7.48 6.25
C SER A 58 -2.46 -6.35 7.19
N ALA A 59 -2.86 -6.44 8.46
CA ALA A 59 -2.48 -5.47 9.49
C ALA A 59 -0.96 -5.31 9.58
N GLY A 60 -0.47 -4.08 9.59
CA GLY A 60 0.98 -3.77 9.61
C GLY A 60 1.75 -4.12 8.35
N SER A 61 1.10 -4.65 7.30
CA SER A 61 1.80 -5.01 6.06
C SER A 61 2.01 -3.80 5.15
N PHE A 62 3.13 -3.82 4.43
CA PHE A 62 3.49 -2.81 3.44
C PHE A 62 4.35 -3.45 2.35
N CYS A 63 4.42 -2.75 1.22
CA CYS A 63 5.34 -2.99 0.13
C CYS A 63 6.25 -1.78 -0.02
N GLN A 64 7.48 -1.97 -0.45
CA GLN A 64 8.41 -0.87 -0.69
C GLN A 64 8.70 -0.71 -2.17
N VAL A 65 8.66 0.52 -2.68
CA VAL A 65 9.07 0.83 -4.06
C VAL A 65 10.59 0.74 -4.18
N LEU A 66 11.08 -0.15 -5.03
CA LEU A 66 12.51 -0.37 -5.23
C LEU A 66 13.05 0.30 -6.49
N GLN A 67 12.33 0.27 -7.61
CA GLN A 67 12.83 0.91 -8.83
C GLN A 67 11.72 1.02 -9.86
N HIS A 68 11.76 2.10 -10.64
CA HIS A 68 11.09 2.15 -11.94
C HIS A 68 11.97 1.41 -12.95
N SER A 69 11.79 0.08 -13.04
CA SER A 69 12.66 -0.78 -13.86
C SER A 69 12.42 -0.61 -15.36
N SER A 70 11.25 -0.10 -15.78
CA SER A 70 10.91 0.16 -17.18
C SER A 70 9.79 1.20 -17.27
N SER A 71 9.61 1.84 -18.42
CA SER A 71 8.50 2.78 -18.68
C SER A 71 7.10 2.18 -18.47
N LYS A 72 6.97 0.85 -18.35
CA LYS A 72 5.69 0.15 -18.16
C LYS A 72 5.55 -0.56 -16.81
N TYR A 73 6.65 -0.83 -16.11
CA TYR A 73 6.64 -1.66 -14.89
C TYR A 73 7.45 -1.03 -13.75
N LEU A 74 6.90 -1.13 -12.56
CA LEU A 74 7.51 -0.77 -11.30
C LEU A 74 7.93 -2.05 -10.55
N LYS A 75 9.15 -2.04 -10.02
CA LYS A 75 9.68 -3.10 -9.17
C LYS A 75 9.45 -2.73 -7.72
N MET A 76 8.78 -3.62 -6.99
CA MET A 76 8.44 -3.44 -5.58
C MET A 76 8.85 -4.66 -4.78
N ARG A 77 9.20 -4.43 -3.52
CA ARG A 77 9.40 -5.47 -2.51
C ARG A 77 8.06 -5.78 -1.85
N LEU A 78 7.66 -7.05 -1.89
CA LEU A 78 6.48 -7.54 -1.19
C LEU A 78 6.76 -7.70 0.31
N PRO A 79 5.73 -7.76 1.17
CA PRO A 79 5.89 -8.02 2.60
C PRO A 79 6.54 -9.39 2.88
N SER A 80 6.46 -10.34 1.95
CA SER A 80 7.17 -11.62 1.99
C SER A 80 8.69 -11.51 1.77
N GLY A 81 9.19 -10.33 1.42
CA GLY A 81 10.60 -10.10 1.08
C GLY A 81 10.95 -10.36 -0.38
N SER A 82 10.08 -11.01 -1.15
CA SER A 82 10.26 -11.23 -2.58
C SER A 82 10.06 -9.95 -3.40
N GLN A 83 10.77 -9.86 -4.52
CA GLN A 83 10.64 -8.74 -5.46
C GLN A 83 9.64 -9.10 -6.55
N ARG A 84 8.78 -8.14 -6.94
CA ARG A 84 7.78 -8.33 -7.99
C ARG A 84 7.71 -7.12 -8.91
N LEU A 85 7.41 -7.38 -10.18
CA LEU A 85 7.14 -6.38 -11.19
C LEU A 85 5.63 -6.17 -11.31
N VAL A 86 5.19 -4.92 -11.25
CA VAL A 86 3.78 -4.53 -11.32
C VAL A 86 3.60 -3.42 -12.36
N PRO A 87 2.52 -3.42 -13.16
CA PRO A 87 2.28 -2.38 -14.16
C PRO A 87 2.19 -0.98 -13.53
N LEU A 88 2.76 0.03 -14.17
CA LEU A 88 2.74 1.41 -13.66
C LEU A 88 1.33 2.02 -13.57
N GLN A 89 0.36 1.48 -14.32
CA GLN A 89 -1.04 1.92 -14.30
C GLN A 89 -1.83 1.38 -13.10
N SER A 90 -1.28 0.42 -12.37
CA SER A 90 -1.91 -0.15 -11.17
C SER A 90 -2.01 0.88 -10.05
N LYS A 91 -3.06 0.77 -9.24
CA LYS A 91 -3.27 1.64 -8.08
C LYS A 91 -2.64 1.07 -6.81
N ALA A 92 -2.23 1.97 -5.94
CA ALA A 92 -1.73 1.69 -4.60
C ALA A 92 -2.08 2.85 -3.66
N THR A 93 -2.05 2.59 -2.36
CA THR A 93 -2.27 3.61 -1.33
C THR A 93 -0.97 3.86 -0.59
N LEU A 94 -0.62 5.13 -0.37
CA LEU A 94 0.58 5.51 0.38
C LEU A 94 0.43 5.13 1.85
N GLY A 95 1.47 4.53 2.43
CA GLY A 95 1.58 4.19 3.85
C GLY A 95 1.46 2.70 4.15
N ILE A 96 1.35 2.41 5.44
CA ILE A 96 1.32 1.06 6.04
C ILE A 96 -0.09 0.81 6.58
N VAL A 97 -0.61 -0.41 6.47
CA VAL A 97 -1.91 -0.77 7.06
C VAL A 97 -1.86 -0.64 8.59
N ALA A 98 -2.90 -0.06 9.18
CA ALA A 98 -3.03 0.06 10.62
C ALA A 98 -3.00 -1.31 11.34
N GLY A 99 -2.66 -1.29 12.64
CA GLY A 99 -2.66 -2.49 13.46
C GLY A 99 -1.36 -3.31 13.43
N GLU A 100 -0.20 -2.66 13.36
CA GLU A 100 1.12 -3.33 13.47
C GLU A 100 1.23 -4.23 14.71
N ASN A 101 0.61 -3.83 15.82
CA ASN A 101 0.63 -4.60 17.08
C ASN A 101 -0.24 -5.87 17.05
N HIS A 102 -0.92 -6.17 15.93
CA HIS A 102 -1.71 -7.39 15.80
C HIS A 102 -0.85 -8.65 16.00
N ILE A 103 0.42 -8.62 15.60
CA ILE A 103 1.35 -9.74 15.76
C ILE A 103 1.69 -10.00 17.25
N HIS A 104 1.73 -8.95 18.06
CA HIS A 104 2.06 -9.04 19.48
C HIS A 104 0.85 -9.30 20.38
N LYS A 105 -0.33 -9.53 19.79
CA LYS A 105 -1.56 -9.76 20.55
C LYS A 105 -1.62 -11.20 21.03
N ASN A 106 -1.51 -11.40 22.34
CA ASN A 106 -1.68 -12.71 22.95
C ASN A 106 -3.16 -13.09 23.03
N LEU A 107 -3.47 -14.31 22.61
CA LEU A 107 -4.78 -14.94 22.81
C LEU A 107 -4.81 -15.56 24.21
N GLU A 108 -4.90 -14.71 25.24
CA GLU A 108 -4.75 -15.08 26.65
C GLU A 108 -5.71 -16.18 27.15
N LYS A 109 -6.79 -16.47 26.40
CA LYS A 109 -7.79 -17.48 26.75
C LYS A 109 -8.25 -18.25 25.52
N ALA A 110 -8.48 -19.56 25.67
CA ALA A 110 -8.98 -20.43 24.60
C ALA A 110 -10.31 -19.97 23.99
N GLY A 111 -11.19 -19.34 24.80
CA GLY A 111 -12.46 -18.77 24.32
C GLY A 111 -12.31 -17.57 23.39
N ARG A 112 -11.13 -16.96 23.27
CA ARG A 112 -10.87 -15.87 22.31
C ARG A 112 -10.56 -16.38 20.90
N ASN A 113 -10.22 -17.66 20.78
CA ASN A 113 -9.86 -18.31 19.52
C ASN A 113 -11.06 -19.01 18.84
N ARG A 114 -12.17 -19.21 19.57
CA ARG A 114 -13.39 -19.85 19.06
C ARG A 114 -14.48 -18.82 18.82
#